data_AF-A0A8D8MRR0-F1
#
_entry.id   AF-A0A8D8MRR0-F1
#
_cell.length_a   1.000
_cell.length_b   1.000
_cell.length_c   1.000
_cell.angle_alpha   90.00
_cell.angle_beta   90.00
_cell.angle_gamma   90.00
#
_symmetry.space_group_name_H-M   'P 1'
#
loop_
_entity.id
_entity.type
_entity.pdbx_description
1 polymer ?
#
loop_
_entity_poly.entity_id
_entity_poly.type
_entity_poly.pdbx_seq_one_letter_code
_entity_poly.pdbx_strand_id
1 'polypeptide(L)'
;MQEDLELYQYLRSVSCCQICCLRFLNGRADDFLNVDEGLKKRNLTSNEEENPAKKLRENLCVACLGLFEPSRLEALLEQVRNSSDFKAYDCQFFNSSISLPIVLHLRQLSLWLALLERFPARYDRNSPAPDVAVKDALKAMLNRKLEDVLGKPFSVHGVSVNVFFEYSGEEAELGVLKQVKPEVFVNRKANKHCRKEFITRNAFERHFTPTTVCWELFRKHVAVPPAVQDEGLKLEKISFSGPTVFLAGRYNKISRELSQTPWILDGKRKMENSVQEIMAKVVAPYFGVADQSLIFSSSGREDVDVRCLGEGRPFVLEIPYAFKDYLKESAAEEMEQAIDASKLISIKDLQMVERDELVHIKQGEEDKRKFYRALCVIDEPVTATTLAALNIAEPFAIEQWTPLRVLHRRPLLARPRTIYSVKAFASQANERAIVVDVVTQAGTYIKELVHGDFGRTKPSFTSIIGKAIDIHALDVMAIDLDWPKRLRRKE
;
A
#
# COMPACT_ATOMS: atom_id res chain seq x y z
N MET A 1 -38.27 20.04 -11.67
CA MET A 1 -39.28 20.48 -10.68
C MET A 1 -40.52 19.60 -10.68
N GLN A 2 -41.42 19.64 -11.70
CA GLN A 2 -42.60 18.75 -11.74
C GLN A 2 -42.21 17.27 -11.82
N GLU A 3 -41.26 16.92 -12.70
CA GLU A 3 -40.75 15.55 -12.83
C GLU A 3 -40.02 15.04 -11.58
N ASP A 4 -39.36 15.92 -10.81
CA ASP A 4 -38.67 15.52 -9.58
C ASP A 4 -39.67 15.18 -8.46
N LEU A 5 -40.80 15.88 -8.42
CA LEU A 5 -41.90 15.59 -7.52
C LEU A 5 -42.57 14.26 -7.86
N GLU A 6 -42.83 14.01 -9.14
CA GLU A 6 -43.40 12.73 -9.61
C GLU A 6 -42.45 11.55 -9.32
N LEU A 7 -41.16 11.74 -9.55
CA LEU A 7 -40.13 10.76 -9.20
C LEU A 7 -40.07 10.50 -7.69
N TYR A 8 -40.07 11.57 -6.88
CA TYR A 8 -40.08 11.46 -5.43
C TYR A 8 -41.31 10.71 -4.92
N GLN A 9 -42.51 11.09 -5.39
CA GLN A 9 -43.77 10.43 -5.03
C GLN A 9 -43.77 8.95 -5.42
N TYR A 10 -43.28 8.61 -6.62
CA TYR A 10 -43.14 7.22 -7.06
C TYR A 10 -42.19 6.44 -6.15
N LEU A 11 -40.99 6.97 -5.87
CA LEU A 11 -40.01 6.33 -4.99
C LEU A 11 -40.57 6.11 -3.58
N ARG A 12 -41.30 7.09 -3.02
CA ARG A 12 -41.98 6.94 -1.73
C ARG A 12 -43.09 5.88 -1.78
N SER A 13 -43.85 5.81 -2.88
CA SER A 13 -44.92 4.81 -3.05
C SER A 13 -44.39 3.36 -3.07
N VAL A 14 -43.15 3.15 -3.54
CA VAL A 14 -42.49 1.84 -3.54
C VAL A 14 -41.67 1.60 -2.27
N SER A 15 -41.90 2.37 -1.20
CA SER A 15 -41.20 2.27 0.09
C SER A 15 -39.70 2.59 0.03
N CYS A 16 -39.23 3.53 -0.79
CA CYS A 16 -37.88 4.10 -0.64
C CYS A 16 -37.84 5.11 0.52
N CYS A 17 -36.82 5.06 1.38
CA CYS A 17 -36.60 6.11 2.38
C CYS A 17 -36.21 7.45 1.74
N GLN A 18 -36.38 8.56 2.47
CA GLN A 18 -36.08 9.91 1.96
C GLN A 18 -34.63 10.07 1.47
N ILE A 19 -33.66 9.45 2.15
CA ILE A 19 -32.24 9.46 1.72
C ILE A 19 -32.06 8.73 0.39
N CYS A 20 -32.72 7.60 0.19
CA CYS A 20 -32.68 6.93 -1.11
C CYS A 20 -33.40 7.76 -2.18
N CYS A 21 -34.49 8.44 -1.84
CA CYS A 21 -35.13 9.37 -2.77
C CYS A 21 -34.15 10.48 -3.21
N LEU A 22 -33.43 11.09 -2.27
CA LEU A 22 -32.38 12.07 -2.58
C LEU A 22 -31.26 11.49 -3.43
N ARG A 23 -30.86 10.23 -3.22
CA ARG A 23 -29.87 9.54 -4.06
C ARG A 23 -30.33 9.47 -5.53
N PHE A 24 -31.56 9.01 -5.79
CA PHE A 24 -32.14 8.93 -7.14
C PHE A 24 -32.50 10.30 -7.74
N LEU A 25 -32.52 11.36 -6.92
CA LEU A 25 -32.61 12.76 -7.32
C LEU A 25 -31.24 13.43 -7.50
N ASN A 26 -30.15 12.65 -7.48
CA ASN A 26 -28.77 13.15 -7.59
C ASN A 26 -28.42 14.21 -6.53
N GLY A 27 -28.78 13.92 -5.27
CA GLY A 27 -28.41 14.72 -4.10
C GLY A 27 -26.89 14.88 -3.92
N ARG A 28 -26.46 16.03 -3.41
CA ARG A 28 -25.07 16.32 -3.03
C ARG A 28 -24.80 15.86 -1.60
N ALA A 29 -23.54 15.86 -1.19
CA ALA A 29 -23.13 15.47 0.17
C ALA A 29 -23.94 16.17 1.28
N ASP A 30 -24.13 17.49 1.15
CA ASP A 30 -24.88 18.30 2.12
C ASP A 30 -26.36 17.90 2.22
N ASP A 31 -26.95 17.41 1.12
CA ASP A 31 -28.34 16.95 1.11
C ASP A 31 -28.53 15.68 1.96
N PHE A 32 -27.48 14.85 2.08
CA PHE A 32 -27.52 13.65 2.92
C PHE A 32 -27.28 13.95 4.40
N LEU A 33 -26.57 15.04 4.70
CA LEU A 33 -26.36 15.51 6.08
C LEU A 33 -27.62 16.11 6.68
N ASN A 34 -28.39 16.87 5.88
CA ASN A 34 -29.67 17.44 6.29
C ASN A 34 -30.76 17.11 5.25
N VAL A 35 -31.39 15.95 5.44
CA VAL A 35 -32.38 15.39 4.51
C VAL A 35 -33.57 16.32 4.33
N ASP A 36 -34.10 16.88 5.43
CA ASP A 36 -35.25 17.78 5.38
C ASP A 36 -34.95 19.05 4.58
N GLU A 37 -33.78 19.65 4.80
CA GLU A 37 -33.34 20.82 4.05
C GLU A 37 -33.09 20.48 2.57
N GLY A 38 -32.50 19.31 2.28
CA GLY A 38 -32.29 18.82 0.93
C GLY A 38 -33.59 18.61 0.15
N LEU A 39 -34.65 18.14 0.83
CA LEU A 39 -35.99 18.01 0.26
C LEU A 39 -36.68 19.37 0.10
N LYS A 40 -36.58 20.27 1.09
CA LYS A 40 -37.12 21.64 1.02
C LYS A 40 -36.52 22.43 -0.15
N LYS A 41 -35.20 22.36 -0.36
CA LYS A 41 -34.49 23.00 -1.49
C LYS A 41 -35.03 22.57 -2.86
N ARG A 42 -35.66 21.39 -2.93
CA ARG A 42 -36.22 20.81 -4.16
C ARG A 42 -37.75 20.94 -4.24
N ASN A 43 -38.39 21.62 -3.28
CA ASN A 43 -39.85 21.74 -3.14
C ASN A 43 -40.57 20.38 -3.02
N LEU A 44 -39.96 19.42 -2.31
CA LEU A 44 -40.46 18.04 -2.18
C LEU A 44 -41.10 17.72 -0.82
N THR A 45 -41.21 18.70 0.08
CA THR A 45 -41.88 18.53 1.38
C THR A 45 -43.39 18.70 1.26
N SER A 46 -44.16 17.79 1.86
CA SER A 46 -45.59 17.97 2.07
C SER A 46 -45.85 19.04 3.14
N ASN A 47 -46.79 19.96 2.89
CA ASN A 47 -47.39 20.84 3.91
C ASN A 47 -48.31 20.03 4.84
N GLU A 48 -47.83 18.94 5.42
CA GLU A 48 -48.54 18.24 6.49
C GLU A 48 -47.98 18.73 7.82
N GLU A 49 -48.68 19.69 8.41
CA GLU A 49 -48.65 19.92 9.85
C GLU A 49 -48.86 18.56 10.54
N GLU A 50 -47.85 18.11 11.30
CA GLU A 50 -47.87 16.84 12.01
C GLU A 50 -49.10 16.76 12.93
N ASN A 51 -50.07 15.93 12.55
CA ASN A 51 -51.03 15.39 13.50
C ASN A 51 -50.32 14.23 14.23
N PRO A 52 -49.96 14.33 15.53
CA PRO A 52 -49.00 13.41 16.18
C PRO A 52 -49.50 11.96 16.36
N ALA A 53 -50.75 11.66 16.01
CA ALA A 53 -51.45 10.51 16.56
C ALA A 53 -51.33 9.20 15.77
N LYS A 54 -50.74 9.16 14.56
CA LYS A 54 -50.52 7.90 13.82
C LYS A 54 -49.29 7.98 12.90
N LYS A 55 -48.08 7.91 13.46
CA LYS A 55 -46.90 7.53 12.67
C LYS A 55 -47.08 6.08 12.21
N LEU A 56 -47.58 5.88 10.99
CA LEU A 56 -47.59 4.58 10.32
C LEU A 56 -46.19 3.98 10.38
N ARG A 57 -46.07 2.70 10.76
CA ARG A 57 -44.79 1.99 10.76
C ARG A 57 -44.29 1.96 9.32
N GLU A 58 -43.28 2.77 9.01
CA GLU A 58 -42.70 2.80 7.66
C GLU A 58 -42.06 1.44 7.37
N ASN A 59 -42.36 0.90 6.18
CA ASN A 59 -41.72 -0.32 5.68
C ASN A 59 -40.21 -0.12 5.56
N LEU A 60 -39.44 -1.22 5.64
CA LEU A 60 -38.02 -1.18 5.34
C LEU A 60 -37.77 -0.70 3.92
N CYS A 61 -36.77 0.17 3.77
CA CYS A 61 -36.45 0.77 2.50
C CYS A 61 -36.07 -0.29 1.46
N VAL A 62 -36.81 -0.37 0.35
CA VAL A 62 -36.54 -1.35 -0.73
C VAL A 62 -35.18 -1.15 -1.40
N ALA A 63 -34.62 0.07 -1.36
CA ALA A 63 -33.33 0.42 -1.95
C ALA A 63 -32.13 0.11 -1.04
N CYS A 64 -32.23 0.37 0.26
CA CYS A 64 -31.09 0.30 1.18
C CYS A 64 -31.26 -0.66 2.36
N LEU A 65 -32.39 -1.36 2.48
CA LEU A 65 -32.63 -2.34 3.54
C LEU A 65 -32.39 -1.79 4.96
N GLY A 66 -32.81 -0.53 5.20
CA GLY A 66 -32.64 0.10 6.52
C GLY A 66 -31.22 0.57 6.85
N LEU A 67 -30.32 0.68 5.86
CA LEU A 67 -28.94 1.17 6.07
C LEU A 67 -28.87 2.53 6.76
N PHE A 68 -29.79 3.43 6.41
CA PHE A 68 -29.80 4.82 6.88
C PHE A 68 -30.73 5.05 8.07
N GLU A 69 -31.11 3.98 8.78
CA GLU A 69 -31.94 4.10 9.98
C GLU A 69 -31.17 4.87 11.07
N PRO A 70 -31.73 5.94 11.67
CA PRO A 70 -31.01 6.76 12.64
C PRO A 70 -30.50 5.95 13.85
N SER A 71 -31.32 5.05 14.38
CA SER A 71 -30.98 4.17 15.50
C SER A 71 -29.70 3.35 15.23
N ARG A 72 -29.53 2.88 13.99
CA ARG A 72 -28.39 2.07 13.55
C ARG A 72 -27.12 2.90 13.40
N LEU A 73 -27.23 4.08 12.80
CA LEU A 73 -26.10 4.98 12.67
C LEU A 73 -25.61 5.41 14.06
N GLU A 74 -26.52 5.74 14.99
CA GLU A 74 -26.08 6.15 16.33
C GLU A 74 -25.52 4.98 17.13
N ALA A 75 -26.06 3.76 16.97
CA ALA A 75 -25.46 2.57 17.58
C ALA A 75 -24.03 2.29 17.07
N LEU A 76 -23.79 2.48 15.75
CA LEU A 76 -22.46 2.38 15.16
C LEU A 76 -21.52 3.44 15.76
N LEU A 77 -21.95 4.71 15.79
CA LEU A 77 -21.15 5.79 16.34
C LEU A 77 -20.80 5.55 17.82
N GLU A 78 -21.74 5.04 18.61
CA GLU A 78 -21.52 4.73 20.02
C GLU A 78 -20.50 3.58 20.21
N GLN A 79 -20.56 2.55 19.38
CA GLN A 79 -19.55 1.48 19.38
C GLN A 79 -18.15 2.02 19.05
N VAL A 80 -18.04 2.93 18.07
CA VAL A 80 -16.77 3.57 17.72
C VAL A 80 -16.28 4.47 18.85
N ARG A 81 -17.16 5.32 19.42
CA ARG A 81 -16.87 6.24 20.54
C ARG A 81 -16.29 5.51 21.75
N ASN A 82 -16.86 4.36 22.07
CA ASN A 82 -16.51 3.60 23.27
C ASN A 82 -15.43 2.54 23.05
N SER A 83 -15.00 2.30 21.81
CA SER A 83 -13.98 1.31 21.51
C SER A 83 -12.63 1.62 22.18
N SER A 84 -12.17 0.70 23.02
CA SER A 84 -10.80 0.69 23.54
C SER A 84 -9.77 0.49 22.43
N ASP A 85 -10.11 -0.31 21.42
CA ASP A 85 -9.23 -0.68 20.32
C ASP A 85 -8.90 0.54 19.46
N PHE A 86 -9.88 1.39 19.15
CA PHE A 86 -9.61 2.65 18.46
C PHE A 86 -8.77 3.61 19.32
N LYS A 87 -9.08 3.69 20.63
CA LYS A 87 -8.37 4.58 21.57
C LYS A 87 -6.91 4.17 21.78
N ALA A 88 -6.54 2.93 21.47
CA ALA A 88 -5.16 2.48 21.50
C ALA A 88 -4.28 3.13 20.41
N TYR A 89 -4.89 3.66 19.33
CA TYR A 89 -4.16 4.33 18.25
C TYR A 89 -3.86 5.80 18.57
N ASP A 90 -2.58 6.09 18.72
CA ASP A 90 -2.03 7.45 18.86
C ASP A 90 -1.66 8.01 17.48
N CYS A 91 -2.68 8.23 16.65
CA CYS A 91 -2.57 8.78 15.30
C CYS A 91 -3.37 10.07 15.17
N GLN A 92 -3.00 10.97 14.26
CA GLN A 92 -3.64 12.27 14.10
C GLN A 92 -4.96 12.19 13.34
N PHE A 93 -5.08 11.24 12.41
CA PHE A 93 -6.21 11.15 11.47
C PHE A 93 -6.94 9.81 11.53
N PHE A 94 -8.14 9.76 10.96
CA PHE A 94 -8.86 8.51 10.69
C PHE A 94 -9.33 8.42 9.22
N ASN A 95 -9.64 7.22 8.76
CA ASN A 95 -10.39 6.99 7.53
C ASN A 95 -11.55 6.02 7.79
N SER A 96 -12.47 5.90 6.82
CA SER A 96 -13.57 4.93 6.88
C SER A 96 -13.57 3.98 5.69
N SER A 97 -13.67 2.69 5.99
CA SER A 97 -13.82 1.62 5.03
C SER A 97 -15.14 0.90 5.28
N ILE A 98 -16.05 0.95 4.32
CA ILE A 98 -17.38 0.37 4.46
C ILE A 98 -17.54 -0.81 3.50
N SER A 99 -17.84 -1.98 4.07
CA SER A 99 -18.26 -3.18 3.37
C SER A 99 -19.78 -3.30 3.41
N LEU A 100 -20.39 -3.39 2.23
CA LEU A 100 -21.84 -3.49 2.05
C LEU A 100 -22.18 -4.74 1.24
N PRO A 101 -23.27 -5.44 1.57
CA PRO A 101 -23.81 -6.54 0.78
C PRO A 101 -24.01 -6.19 -0.70
N ILE A 102 -23.71 -7.13 -1.59
CA ILE A 102 -23.90 -7.01 -3.05
C ILE A 102 -25.39 -6.93 -3.40
N VAL A 103 -26.28 -7.48 -2.57
CA VAL A 103 -27.75 -7.35 -2.74
C VAL A 103 -28.21 -5.90 -2.93
N LEU A 104 -27.49 -4.91 -2.38
CA LEU A 104 -27.82 -3.50 -2.58
C LEU A 104 -27.66 -3.05 -4.04
N HIS A 105 -26.71 -3.62 -4.77
CA HIS A 105 -26.58 -3.39 -6.22
C HIS A 105 -27.69 -4.09 -7.00
N LEU A 106 -28.17 -5.26 -6.56
CA LEU A 106 -29.34 -5.90 -7.14
C LEU A 106 -30.60 -5.03 -6.99
N ARG A 107 -30.79 -4.46 -5.81
CA ARG A 107 -31.91 -3.56 -5.51
C ARG A 107 -31.82 -2.26 -6.30
N GLN A 108 -30.61 -1.69 -6.40
CA GLN A 108 -30.34 -0.53 -7.26
C GLN A 108 -30.70 -0.83 -8.73
N LEU A 109 -30.24 -1.97 -9.28
CA LEU A 109 -30.55 -2.36 -10.66
C LEU A 109 -32.06 -2.55 -10.86
N SER A 110 -32.74 -3.26 -9.96
CA SER A 110 -34.18 -3.46 -10.05
C SER A 110 -34.96 -2.13 -10.01
N LEU A 111 -34.60 -1.19 -9.13
CA LEU A 111 -35.19 0.15 -9.15
C LEU A 111 -34.87 0.91 -10.44
N TRP A 112 -33.65 0.80 -10.96
CA TRP A 112 -33.27 1.44 -12.22
C TRP A 112 -34.12 0.93 -13.39
N LEU A 113 -34.35 -0.39 -13.47
CA LEU A 113 -35.25 -0.96 -14.48
C LEU A 113 -36.69 -0.43 -14.34
N ALA A 114 -37.19 -0.30 -13.10
CA ALA A 114 -38.52 0.25 -12.85
C ALA A 114 -38.62 1.74 -13.27
N LEU A 115 -37.55 2.51 -13.04
CA LEU A 115 -37.48 3.92 -13.43
C LEU A 115 -37.41 4.10 -14.95
N LEU A 116 -36.69 3.23 -15.66
CA LEU A 116 -36.64 3.26 -17.13
C LEU A 116 -38.01 3.03 -17.77
N GLU A 117 -38.87 2.22 -17.14
CA GLU A 117 -40.24 2.00 -17.62
C GLU A 117 -41.19 3.11 -17.26
N ARG A 118 -41.07 3.64 -16.04
CA ARG A 118 -42.01 4.62 -15.53
C ARG A 118 -41.70 6.03 -16.04
N PHE A 119 -40.43 6.34 -16.28
CA PHE A 119 -39.94 7.65 -16.70
C PHE A 119 -39.00 7.54 -17.93
N PRO A 120 -39.48 7.01 -19.07
CA PRO A 120 -38.64 6.77 -20.25
C PRO A 120 -38.11 8.07 -20.90
N ALA A 121 -38.73 9.21 -20.63
CA ALA A 121 -38.24 10.52 -21.07
C ALA A 121 -37.02 11.02 -20.28
N ARG A 122 -36.83 10.52 -19.05
CA ARG A 122 -35.79 10.96 -18.11
C ARG A 122 -34.60 10.02 -18.06
N TYR A 123 -34.82 8.72 -18.25
CA TYR A 123 -33.78 7.70 -18.15
C TYR A 123 -33.65 6.92 -19.46
N ASP A 124 -32.42 6.74 -19.91
CA ASP A 124 -32.07 5.86 -21.02
C ASP A 124 -31.24 4.66 -20.54
N ARG A 125 -31.32 3.54 -21.26
CA ARG A 125 -30.59 2.31 -20.92
C ARG A 125 -29.07 2.48 -20.96
N ASN A 126 -28.58 3.37 -21.80
CA ASN A 126 -27.14 3.64 -21.95
C ASN A 126 -26.66 4.74 -21.01
N SER A 127 -27.56 5.35 -20.24
CA SER A 127 -27.17 6.37 -19.26
C SER A 127 -26.39 5.74 -18.10
N PRO A 128 -25.57 6.54 -17.37
CA PRO A 128 -25.03 6.12 -16.08
C PRO A 128 -26.14 5.73 -15.09
N ALA A 129 -25.76 5.09 -13.98
CA ALA A 129 -26.68 4.77 -12.91
C ALA A 129 -27.49 6.01 -12.48
N PRO A 130 -28.79 5.87 -12.19
CA PRO A 130 -29.71 6.99 -11.99
C PRO A 130 -29.59 7.62 -10.60
N ASP A 131 -28.69 7.13 -9.76
CA ASP A 131 -28.54 7.51 -8.36
C ASP A 131 -27.09 7.71 -7.92
N VAL A 132 -26.92 8.50 -6.87
CA VAL A 132 -25.68 8.49 -6.07
C VAL A 132 -25.53 7.14 -5.38
N ALA A 133 -24.36 6.51 -5.56
CA ALA A 133 -24.07 5.20 -5.00
C ALA A 133 -24.33 5.17 -3.48
N VAL A 134 -24.99 4.11 -3.02
CA VAL A 134 -25.37 3.94 -1.60
C VAL A 134 -24.18 4.10 -0.65
N LYS A 135 -22.99 3.64 -1.06
CA LYS A 135 -21.75 3.74 -0.29
C LYS A 135 -21.28 5.18 -0.14
N ASP A 136 -21.42 5.99 -1.18
CA ASP A 136 -20.96 7.38 -1.19
C ASP A 136 -21.88 8.26 -0.35
N ALA A 137 -23.20 8.05 -0.45
CA ALA A 137 -24.17 8.70 0.41
C ALA A 137 -23.92 8.36 1.89
N LEU A 138 -23.66 7.08 2.20
CA LEU A 138 -23.32 6.66 3.56
C LEU A 138 -22.00 7.27 4.04
N LYS A 139 -20.96 7.30 3.21
CA LYS A 139 -19.67 7.92 3.55
C LYS A 139 -19.80 9.42 3.83
N ALA A 140 -20.58 10.14 3.02
CA ALA A 140 -20.82 11.57 3.23
C ALA A 140 -21.44 11.84 4.61
N MET A 141 -22.42 11.02 5.02
CA MET A 141 -23.05 11.12 6.34
C MET A 141 -22.12 10.67 7.47
N LEU A 142 -21.50 9.49 7.30
CA LEU A 142 -20.77 8.82 8.36
C LEU A 142 -19.45 9.52 8.67
N ASN A 143 -18.71 10.00 7.67
CA ASN A 143 -17.41 10.63 7.89
C ASN A 143 -17.54 11.89 8.76
N ARG A 144 -18.55 12.73 8.49
CA ARG A 144 -18.77 13.94 9.30
C ARG A 144 -19.10 13.61 10.75
N LYS A 145 -20.01 12.66 10.96
CA LYS A 145 -20.38 12.16 12.28
C LYS A 145 -19.19 11.51 13.01
N LEU A 146 -18.33 10.79 12.29
CA LEU A 146 -17.11 10.19 12.86
C LEU A 146 -16.07 11.25 13.23
N GLU A 147 -15.91 12.32 12.45
CA GLU A 147 -15.06 13.46 12.83
C GLU A 147 -15.48 14.04 14.19
N ASP A 148 -16.78 14.27 14.36
CA ASP A 148 -17.33 14.81 15.61
C ASP A 148 -17.15 13.84 16.79
N VAL A 149 -17.35 12.53 16.56
CA VAL A 149 -17.25 11.49 17.59
C VAL A 149 -15.80 11.23 18.02
N LEU A 150 -14.88 11.23 17.05
CA LEU A 150 -13.47 10.87 17.28
C LEU A 150 -12.62 12.09 17.64
N GLY A 151 -13.08 13.30 17.33
CA GLY A 151 -12.29 14.53 17.47
C GLY A 151 -11.05 14.54 16.56
N LYS A 152 -11.06 13.74 15.49
CA LYS A 152 -9.95 13.59 14.53
C LYS A 152 -10.45 13.89 13.13
N PRO A 153 -9.68 14.61 12.29
CA PRO A 153 -10.05 14.86 10.91
C PRO A 153 -9.89 13.61 10.03
N PHE A 154 -10.67 13.55 8.95
CA PHE A 154 -10.54 12.50 7.94
C PHE A 154 -9.26 12.66 7.11
N SER A 155 -8.50 11.58 6.93
CA SER A 155 -7.38 11.47 5.98
C SER A 155 -7.25 10.02 5.50
N VAL A 156 -6.91 9.83 4.22
CA VAL A 156 -6.68 8.48 3.65
C VAL A 156 -5.54 7.72 4.34
N HIS A 157 -4.65 8.43 5.02
CA HIS A 157 -3.53 7.87 5.80
C HIS A 157 -3.83 7.72 7.29
N GLY A 158 -5.08 7.90 7.72
CA GLY A 158 -5.49 7.74 9.12
C GLY A 158 -5.77 6.29 9.53
N VAL A 159 -6.10 6.11 10.80
CA VAL A 159 -6.61 4.83 11.34
C VAL A 159 -7.89 4.45 10.63
N SER A 160 -7.94 3.25 10.06
CA SER A 160 -9.09 2.81 9.27
C SER A 160 -10.18 2.27 10.19
N VAL A 161 -11.33 2.92 10.20
CA VAL A 161 -12.58 2.43 10.80
C VAL A 161 -13.28 1.56 9.76
N ASN A 162 -13.15 0.23 9.92
CA ASN A 162 -13.72 -0.75 9.00
C ASN A 162 -15.09 -1.18 9.51
N VAL A 163 -16.14 -0.87 8.76
CA VAL A 163 -17.54 -1.16 9.09
C VAL A 163 -18.07 -2.23 8.14
N PHE A 164 -18.56 -3.34 8.68
CA PHE A 164 -19.08 -4.46 7.92
C PHE A 164 -20.58 -4.60 8.15
N PHE A 165 -21.35 -4.56 7.07
CA PHE A 165 -22.77 -4.86 7.08
C PHE A 165 -23.03 -6.21 6.44
N GLU A 166 -24.01 -6.92 6.96
CA GLU A 166 -24.50 -8.19 6.44
C GLU A 166 -26.02 -8.15 6.23
N TYR A 167 -26.52 -9.01 5.35
CA TYR A 167 -27.94 -9.23 5.12
C TYR A 167 -28.24 -10.72 5.07
N SER A 168 -29.11 -11.20 5.95
CA SER A 168 -29.48 -12.63 6.06
C SER A 168 -30.08 -13.19 4.76
N GLY A 169 -30.84 -12.39 4.01
CA GLY A 169 -31.46 -12.79 2.75
C GLY A 169 -30.55 -12.69 1.51
N GLU A 170 -29.28 -12.28 1.67
CA GLU A 170 -28.42 -11.96 0.53
C GLU A 170 -28.18 -13.15 -0.40
N GLU A 171 -27.90 -14.33 0.16
CA GLU A 171 -27.63 -15.53 -0.65
C GLU A 171 -28.86 -15.97 -1.45
N ALA A 172 -30.04 -15.91 -0.84
CA ALA A 172 -31.30 -16.25 -1.50
C ALA A 172 -31.59 -15.30 -2.66
N GLU A 173 -31.50 -13.98 -2.46
CA GLU A 173 -31.78 -12.99 -3.50
C GLU A 173 -30.77 -13.03 -4.65
N LEU A 174 -29.47 -13.19 -4.35
CA LEU A 174 -28.46 -13.26 -5.41
C LEU A 174 -28.40 -14.63 -6.11
N GLY A 175 -28.82 -15.71 -5.44
CA GLY A 175 -28.89 -17.05 -6.02
C GLY A 175 -29.79 -17.11 -7.25
N VAL A 176 -30.84 -16.28 -7.27
CA VAL A 176 -31.78 -16.11 -8.38
C VAL A 176 -31.10 -15.65 -9.68
N LEU A 177 -29.99 -14.90 -9.58
CA LEU A 177 -29.27 -14.38 -10.75
C LEU A 177 -28.66 -15.48 -11.63
N LYS A 178 -28.51 -16.70 -11.10
CA LYS A 178 -28.13 -17.88 -11.89
C LYS A 178 -29.15 -18.20 -12.98
N GLN A 179 -30.44 -17.90 -12.74
CA GLN A 179 -31.51 -18.10 -13.71
C GLN A 179 -31.58 -16.98 -14.75
N VAL A 180 -31.12 -15.79 -14.39
CA VAL A 180 -31.09 -14.63 -15.29
C VAL A 180 -29.91 -14.71 -16.25
N LYS A 181 -28.73 -15.11 -15.74
CA LYS A 181 -27.48 -15.08 -16.50
C LYS A 181 -26.51 -16.17 -16.04
N PRO A 182 -26.79 -17.45 -16.37
CA PRO A 182 -26.03 -18.59 -15.87
C PRO A 182 -24.54 -18.53 -16.21
N GLU A 183 -24.16 -18.00 -17.37
CA GLU A 183 -22.79 -17.95 -17.88
C GLU A 183 -21.81 -17.22 -16.96
N VAL A 184 -22.28 -16.26 -16.14
CA VAL A 184 -21.45 -15.53 -15.16
C VAL A 184 -21.01 -16.44 -13.99
N PHE A 185 -21.73 -17.54 -13.76
CA PHE A 185 -21.53 -18.45 -12.64
C PHE A 185 -20.81 -19.76 -13.02
N VAL A 186 -20.65 -20.07 -14.32
CA VAL A 186 -20.22 -21.38 -14.83
C VAL A 186 -18.75 -21.73 -14.54
N ASN A 187 -17.86 -20.76 -14.27
CA ASN A 187 -16.41 -21.01 -14.19
C ASN A 187 -15.76 -20.88 -12.80
N ARG A 188 -16.54 -20.77 -11.71
CA ARG A 188 -15.96 -20.52 -10.37
C ARG A 188 -15.63 -21.79 -9.58
N LYS A 189 -16.15 -22.96 -9.96
CA LYS A 189 -15.87 -24.25 -9.29
C LYS A 189 -14.53 -24.88 -9.69
N ALA A 190 -13.97 -24.55 -10.86
CA ALA A 190 -12.77 -25.20 -11.40
C ALA A 190 -11.44 -24.51 -11.03
N ASN A 191 -11.50 -23.30 -10.44
CA ASN A 191 -10.31 -22.50 -10.19
C ASN A 191 -9.87 -22.63 -8.72
N LYS A 192 -8.76 -23.32 -8.46
CA LYS A 192 -8.19 -23.56 -7.11
C LYS A 192 -7.98 -22.28 -6.28
N HIS A 193 -7.92 -21.11 -6.92
CA HIS A 193 -7.75 -19.80 -6.28
C HIS A 193 -9.06 -19.03 -6.06
N CYS A 194 -10.20 -19.50 -6.58
CA CYS A 194 -11.51 -18.85 -6.43
C CYS A 194 -12.35 -19.63 -5.41
N ARG A 195 -12.08 -19.42 -4.11
CA ARG A 195 -12.75 -20.12 -2.99
C ARG A 195 -14.18 -19.66 -2.68
N LYS A 196 -14.85 -18.88 -3.54
CA LYS A 196 -16.16 -18.29 -3.21
C LYS A 196 -17.26 -18.77 -4.17
N GLU A 197 -18.28 -19.41 -3.62
CA GLU A 197 -19.53 -19.82 -4.30
C GLU A 197 -20.38 -18.62 -4.74
N PHE A 198 -19.99 -17.41 -4.32
CA PHE A 198 -20.75 -16.17 -4.39
C PHE A 198 -20.23 -15.23 -5.48
N ILE A 199 -21.12 -14.44 -6.12
CA ILE A 199 -20.75 -13.43 -7.11
C ILE A 199 -19.87 -12.34 -6.46
N THR A 200 -18.87 -11.80 -7.18
CA THR A 200 -18.05 -10.69 -6.68
C THR A 200 -18.68 -9.37 -7.11
N ARG A 201 -18.49 -8.28 -6.35
CA ARG A 201 -19.03 -6.95 -6.70
C ARG A 201 -18.63 -6.53 -8.12
N ASN A 202 -17.35 -6.65 -8.46
CA ASN A 202 -16.85 -6.33 -9.81
C ASN A 202 -17.50 -7.17 -10.92
N ALA A 203 -17.85 -8.42 -10.63
CA ALA A 203 -18.56 -9.26 -11.61
C ALA A 203 -20.03 -8.85 -11.72
N PHE A 204 -20.67 -8.48 -10.61
CA PHE A 204 -22.02 -7.95 -10.62
C PHE A 204 -22.10 -6.68 -11.48
N GLU A 205 -21.29 -5.67 -11.16
CA GLU A 205 -21.27 -4.37 -11.83
C GLU A 205 -20.98 -4.46 -13.34
N ARG A 206 -20.21 -5.47 -13.77
CA ARG A 206 -19.91 -5.68 -15.20
C ARG A 206 -20.99 -6.41 -15.98
N HIS A 207 -21.68 -7.36 -15.34
CA HIS A 207 -22.55 -8.30 -16.06
C HIS A 207 -24.04 -8.09 -15.81
N PHE A 208 -24.40 -7.28 -14.81
CA PHE A 208 -25.77 -6.99 -14.40
C PHE A 208 -26.02 -5.48 -14.48
N THR A 209 -26.23 -4.99 -15.70
CA THR A 209 -26.60 -3.61 -16.03
C THR A 209 -27.83 -3.60 -16.95
N PRO A 210 -28.57 -2.49 -17.10
CA PRO A 210 -29.74 -2.43 -17.97
C PRO A 210 -29.47 -2.82 -19.43
N THR A 211 -28.25 -2.63 -19.91
CA THR A 211 -27.80 -2.99 -21.27
C THR A 211 -27.38 -4.45 -21.41
N THR A 212 -27.01 -5.12 -20.32
CA THR A 212 -26.42 -6.47 -20.36
C THR A 212 -27.33 -7.57 -19.82
N VAL A 213 -28.40 -7.22 -19.10
CA VAL A 213 -29.41 -8.18 -18.61
C VAL A 213 -30.56 -8.33 -19.61
N CYS A 214 -31.07 -9.55 -19.75
CA CYS A 214 -32.34 -9.79 -20.43
C CYS A 214 -33.49 -9.39 -19.48
N TRP A 215 -34.28 -8.38 -19.86
CA TRP A 215 -35.32 -7.81 -18.99
C TRP A 215 -36.45 -8.81 -18.70
N GLU A 216 -36.84 -9.60 -19.69
CA GLU A 216 -37.89 -10.62 -19.54
C GLU A 216 -37.49 -11.68 -18.51
N LEU A 217 -36.27 -12.22 -18.63
CA LEU A 217 -35.72 -13.17 -17.67
C LEU A 217 -35.50 -12.53 -16.30
N PHE A 218 -35.02 -11.29 -16.26
CA PHE A 218 -34.85 -10.57 -15.01
C PHE A 218 -36.19 -10.43 -14.28
N ARG A 219 -37.26 -9.96 -14.93
CA ARG A 219 -38.59 -9.81 -14.31
C ARG A 219 -39.24 -11.13 -13.90
N LYS A 220 -38.99 -12.19 -14.66
CA LYS A 220 -39.50 -13.53 -14.33
C LYS A 220 -38.97 -14.01 -12.98
N HIS A 221 -37.77 -13.58 -12.60
CA HIS A 221 -37.04 -14.13 -11.47
C HIS A 221 -36.82 -13.13 -10.33
N VAL A 222 -36.70 -11.84 -10.63
CA VAL A 222 -36.43 -10.74 -9.69
C VAL A 222 -37.57 -9.73 -9.74
N ALA A 223 -38.07 -9.32 -8.57
CA ALA A 223 -39.10 -8.30 -8.45
C ALA A 223 -38.59 -6.93 -8.96
N VAL A 224 -39.41 -6.24 -9.77
CA VAL A 224 -39.15 -4.90 -10.32
C VAL A 224 -40.42 -4.05 -10.11
N PRO A 225 -40.44 -3.07 -9.19
CA PRO A 225 -39.37 -2.68 -8.24
C PRO A 225 -39.09 -3.76 -7.17
N PRO A 226 -38.01 -3.63 -6.39
CA PRO A 226 -37.65 -4.63 -5.38
C PRO A 226 -38.75 -4.80 -4.34
N ALA A 227 -38.93 -6.03 -3.87
CA ALA A 227 -39.88 -6.33 -2.80
C ALA A 227 -39.42 -5.70 -1.46
N VAL A 228 -40.42 -5.31 -0.67
CA VAL A 228 -40.23 -4.97 0.76
C VAL A 228 -39.80 -6.25 1.49
N GLN A 229 -38.85 -6.10 2.40
CA GLN A 229 -38.36 -7.18 3.26
C GLN A 229 -38.74 -6.89 4.70
N ASP A 230 -38.90 -7.96 5.49
CA ASP A 230 -39.16 -7.87 6.93
C ASP A 230 -37.88 -7.65 7.75
N GLU A 231 -36.76 -8.20 7.28
CA GLU A 231 -35.43 -8.01 7.87
C GLU A 231 -34.58 -7.05 7.04
N GLY A 232 -33.88 -6.16 7.73
CA GLY A 232 -32.93 -5.21 7.12
C GLY A 232 -31.47 -5.65 7.27
N LEU A 233 -30.57 -4.77 6.85
CA LEU A 233 -29.14 -4.92 7.08
C LEU A 233 -28.83 -4.96 8.58
N LYS A 234 -27.86 -5.77 8.96
CA LYS A 234 -27.30 -5.81 10.32
C LYS A 234 -25.85 -5.33 10.27
N LEU A 235 -25.42 -4.65 11.33
CA LEU A 235 -24.02 -4.34 11.53
C LEU A 235 -23.35 -5.63 12.04
N GLU A 236 -22.51 -6.25 11.22
CA GLU A 236 -21.81 -7.51 11.54
C GLU A 236 -20.71 -7.22 12.57
N LYS A 237 -19.80 -6.31 12.21
CA LYS A 237 -18.65 -5.94 13.04
C LYS A 237 -18.08 -4.58 12.66
N ILE A 238 -17.38 -3.99 13.62
CA ILE A 238 -16.49 -2.85 13.42
C ILE A 238 -15.09 -3.30 13.81
N SER A 239 -14.10 -3.03 12.96
CA SER A 239 -12.71 -3.30 13.27
C SER A 239 -11.82 -2.12 12.91
N PHE A 240 -10.72 -1.96 13.64
CA PHE A 240 -9.79 -0.87 13.45
C PHE A 240 -8.46 -1.39 12.93
N SER A 241 -7.83 -0.64 12.02
CA SER A 241 -6.50 -0.99 11.52
C SER A 241 -5.69 0.28 11.34
N GLY A 242 -4.52 0.32 11.96
CA GLY A 242 -3.58 1.43 11.86
C GLY A 242 -3.11 1.67 10.43
N PRO A 243 -2.61 2.88 10.12
CA PRO A 243 -2.07 3.17 8.81
C PRO A 243 -0.75 2.43 8.57
N THR A 244 -0.31 2.45 7.31
CA THR A 244 1.06 2.08 6.97
C THR A 244 1.89 3.35 6.92
N VAL A 245 2.98 3.36 7.69
CA VAL A 245 3.89 4.51 7.77
C VAL A 245 5.28 4.13 7.27
N PHE A 246 6.05 5.11 6.80
CA PHE A 246 7.35 4.88 6.19
C PHE A 246 8.41 5.66 6.92
N LEU A 247 9.45 4.94 7.36
CA LEU A 247 10.58 5.50 8.07
C LEU A 247 11.84 5.33 7.24
N ALA A 248 12.53 6.42 6.93
CA ALA A 248 13.76 6.40 6.15
C ALA A 248 14.97 6.86 6.97
N GLY A 249 16.15 6.43 6.54
CA GLY A 249 17.42 6.89 7.09
C GLY A 249 18.59 6.40 6.23
N ARG A 250 19.80 6.52 6.76
CA ARG A 250 21.00 5.87 6.21
C ARG A 250 21.60 4.93 7.23
N TYR A 251 22.05 3.77 6.79
CA TYR A 251 22.73 2.82 7.66
C TYR A 251 24.20 2.67 7.27
N ASN A 252 25.05 2.65 8.28
CA ASN A 252 26.41 2.14 8.19
C ASN A 252 26.43 0.70 8.70
N LYS A 253 27.10 -0.17 7.96
CA LYS A 253 27.33 -1.56 8.35
C LYS A 253 28.80 -1.73 8.66
N ILE A 254 29.10 -1.97 9.93
CA ILE A 254 30.47 -2.03 10.47
C ILE A 254 31.00 -3.46 10.40
N SER A 255 30.13 -4.44 10.63
CA SER A 255 30.49 -5.87 10.64
C SER A 255 30.68 -6.46 9.22
N ARG A 256 31.63 -7.41 9.10
CA ARG A 256 31.83 -8.28 7.92
C ARG A 256 31.14 -9.65 8.07
N GLU A 257 30.35 -9.84 9.11
CA GLU A 257 29.70 -11.12 9.43
C GLU A 257 28.19 -10.95 9.53
N LEU A 258 27.66 -9.88 8.96
CA LEU A 258 26.25 -9.50 9.06
C LEU A 258 25.59 -9.51 7.67
N SER A 259 24.45 -10.18 7.57
CA SER A 259 23.59 -10.09 6.39
C SER A 259 22.75 -8.81 6.40
N GLN A 260 22.36 -8.29 5.23
CA GLN A 260 21.48 -7.10 5.19
C GLN A 260 20.05 -7.44 5.61
N THR A 261 19.53 -8.57 5.10
CA THR A 261 18.19 -9.11 5.40
C THR A 261 18.32 -10.50 5.99
N PRO A 262 17.32 -11.01 6.75
CA PRO A 262 17.39 -12.31 7.41
C PRO A 262 17.84 -13.41 6.45
N TRP A 263 18.93 -14.09 6.77
CA TRP A 263 19.46 -15.16 5.92
C TRP A 263 18.98 -16.53 6.40
N ILE A 264 17.91 -17.00 5.77
CA ILE A 264 17.31 -18.31 6.03
C ILE A 264 17.43 -19.16 4.77
N LEU A 265 17.96 -20.38 4.90
CA LEU A 265 18.10 -21.35 3.81
C LEU A 265 17.53 -22.69 4.29
N ASP A 266 16.56 -23.24 3.56
CA ASP A 266 15.86 -24.49 3.89
C ASP A 266 15.31 -24.49 5.34
N GLY A 267 14.71 -23.36 5.74
CA GLY A 267 14.18 -23.16 7.09
C GLY A 267 15.25 -22.99 8.19
N LYS A 268 16.54 -23.14 7.86
CA LYS A 268 17.65 -22.96 8.81
C LYS A 268 18.23 -21.57 8.69
N ARG A 269 18.28 -20.88 9.83
CA ARG A 269 18.92 -19.58 9.96
C ARG A 269 20.44 -19.72 9.81
N LYS A 270 21.03 -18.94 8.90
CA LYS A 270 22.47 -18.95 8.62
C LYS A 270 23.24 -17.92 9.44
N MET A 271 22.59 -16.87 9.90
CA MET A 271 23.18 -15.80 10.71
C MET A 271 22.23 -15.38 11.80
N GLU A 272 22.77 -15.09 12.98
CA GLU A 272 21.97 -14.72 14.16
C GLU A 272 21.16 -13.44 13.95
N ASN A 273 21.68 -12.44 13.24
CA ASN A 273 20.99 -11.18 12.99
C ASN A 273 21.23 -10.69 11.55
N SER A 274 20.51 -9.64 11.18
CA SER A 274 20.71 -8.88 9.94
C SER A 274 20.58 -7.38 10.22
N VAL A 275 20.99 -6.53 9.25
CA VAL A 275 20.79 -5.06 9.32
C VAL A 275 19.31 -4.74 9.61
N GLN A 276 18.40 -5.33 8.82
CA GLN A 276 16.94 -5.21 9.00
C GLN A 276 16.49 -5.58 10.43
N GLU A 277 16.95 -6.72 10.97
CA GLU A 277 16.45 -7.21 12.26
C GLU A 277 16.94 -6.36 13.43
N ILE A 278 18.17 -5.84 13.35
CA ILE A 278 18.69 -4.92 14.38
C ILE A 278 17.85 -3.65 14.39
N MET A 279 17.52 -3.07 13.23
CA MET A 279 16.66 -1.91 13.14
C MET A 279 15.24 -2.22 13.62
N ALA A 280 14.65 -3.32 13.17
CA ALA A 280 13.27 -3.67 13.46
C ALA A 280 13.03 -3.88 14.96
N LYS A 281 13.97 -4.52 15.67
CA LYS A 281 13.91 -4.71 17.13
C LYS A 281 13.81 -3.39 17.91
N VAL A 282 14.40 -2.31 17.39
CA VAL A 282 14.42 -0.99 18.05
C VAL A 282 13.24 -0.13 17.60
N VAL A 283 12.89 -0.15 16.31
CA VAL A 283 11.85 0.71 15.74
C VAL A 283 10.44 0.20 16.03
N ALA A 284 10.19 -1.11 15.92
CA ALA A 284 8.85 -1.68 16.01
C ALA A 284 8.11 -1.38 17.34
N PRO A 285 8.76 -1.43 18.53
CA PRO A 285 8.10 -1.10 19.79
C PRO A 285 7.53 0.32 19.84
N TYR A 286 8.18 1.31 19.22
CA TYR A 286 7.70 2.69 19.22
C TYR A 286 6.37 2.83 18.48
N PHE A 287 6.21 2.11 17.37
CA PHE A 287 5.01 2.07 16.55
C PHE A 287 3.99 1.02 16.99
N GLY A 288 4.26 0.26 18.06
CA GLY A 288 3.33 -0.73 18.62
C GLY A 288 3.09 -1.94 17.72
N VAL A 289 4.06 -2.31 16.88
CA VAL A 289 3.94 -3.45 15.94
C VAL A 289 4.97 -4.53 16.23
N ALA A 290 4.80 -5.70 15.62
CA ALA A 290 5.79 -6.78 15.69
C ALA A 290 7.01 -6.44 14.82
N ASP A 291 8.21 -6.79 15.29
CA ASP A 291 9.45 -6.61 14.54
C ASP A 291 9.44 -7.35 13.19
N GLN A 292 8.79 -8.52 13.10
CA GLN A 292 8.67 -9.26 11.83
C GLN A 292 7.71 -8.64 10.82
N SER A 293 6.86 -7.69 11.21
CA SER A 293 5.92 -7.04 10.27
C SER A 293 6.56 -5.90 9.48
N LEU A 294 7.76 -5.44 9.88
CA LEU A 294 8.48 -4.38 9.19
C LEU A 294 9.05 -4.88 7.86
N ILE A 295 8.76 -4.15 6.79
CA ILE A 295 9.27 -4.42 5.45
C ILE A 295 10.45 -3.49 5.20
N PHE A 296 11.65 -4.06 5.07
CA PHE A 296 12.87 -3.31 4.80
C PHE A 296 13.15 -3.22 3.30
N SER A 297 13.48 -2.02 2.84
CA SER A 297 13.98 -1.73 1.50
C SER A 297 15.21 -0.84 1.59
N SER A 298 16.16 -0.97 0.66
CA SER A 298 17.35 -0.13 0.61
C SER A 298 17.81 0.12 -0.81
N SER A 299 18.57 1.19 -1.01
CA SER A 299 19.06 1.56 -2.35
C SER A 299 20.25 0.68 -2.75
N GLY A 300 19.95 -0.57 -3.13
CA GLY A 300 20.90 -1.64 -3.39
C GLY A 300 21.29 -2.44 -2.14
N ARG A 301 22.28 -3.33 -2.29
CA ARG A 301 22.75 -4.27 -1.27
C ARG A 301 24.25 -4.52 -1.35
N GLU A 302 24.86 -4.84 -0.22
CA GLU A 302 26.22 -5.37 -0.12
C GLU A 302 26.24 -6.84 0.35
N ASP A 303 27.34 -7.53 0.04
CA ASP A 303 27.58 -8.90 0.53
C ASP A 303 27.79 -8.90 2.07
N VAL A 304 27.73 -10.08 2.68
CA VAL A 304 27.92 -10.28 4.13
C VAL A 304 29.26 -9.73 4.61
N ASP A 305 30.32 -10.00 3.85
CA ASP A 305 31.72 -9.66 4.15
C ASP A 305 32.08 -8.21 3.79
N VAL A 306 31.13 -7.42 3.30
CA VAL A 306 31.33 -6.04 2.86
C VAL A 306 30.77 -5.08 3.90
N ARG A 307 31.57 -4.07 4.26
CA ARG A 307 31.11 -2.97 5.13
C ARG A 307 30.43 -1.88 4.29
N CYS A 308 29.56 -1.11 4.92
CA CYS A 308 28.98 0.11 4.35
C CYS A 308 29.31 1.28 5.26
N LEU A 309 30.23 2.14 4.81
CA LEU A 309 30.85 3.20 5.59
C LEU A 309 30.45 4.58 5.03
N GLY A 310 31.19 5.62 5.44
CA GLY A 310 30.95 7.00 5.03
C GLY A 310 29.54 7.45 5.40
N GLU A 311 28.81 7.95 4.43
CA GLU A 311 27.45 8.45 4.65
C GLU A 311 26.41 7.34 4.86
N GLY A 312 26.78 6.08 4.64
CA GLY A 312 25.86 4.97 4.78
C GLY A 312 24.91 4.81 3.59
N ARG A 313 24.16 3.70 3.60
CA ARG A 313 23.21 3.35 2.55
C ARG A 313 21.80 3.82 2.92
N PRO A 314 21.11 4.55 2.02
CA PRO A 314 19.70 4.88 2.20
C PRO A 314 18.81 3.64 2.33
N PHE A 315 17.92 3.66 3.32
CA PHE A 315 16.93 2.62 3.56
C PHE A 315 15.54 3.20 3.87
N VAL A 316 14.54 2.32 3.78
CA VAL A 316 13.15 2.52 4.21
C VAL A 316 12.70 1.31 5.01
N LEU A 317 12.01 1.57 6.11
CA LEU A 317 11.17 0.63 6.84
C LEU A 317 9.71 1.01 6.57
N GLU A 318 8.99 0.14 5.89
CA GLU A 318 7.53 0.19 5.81
C GLU A 318 6.95 -0.53 7.03
N ILE A 319 6.11 0.19 7.78
CA ILE A 319 5.58 -0.20 9.09
C ILE A 319 4.06 -0.29 8.95
N PRO A 320 3.53 -1.48 8.61
CA PRO A 320 2.09 -1.67 8.44
C PRO A 320 1.37 -1.71 9.78
N TYR A 321 0.11 -1.26 9.80
CA TYR A 321 -0.78 -1.31 10.97
C TYR A 321 -0.24 -0.56 12.20
N ALA A 322 0.49 0.53 11.99
CA ALA A 322 1.14 1.28 13.05
C ALA A 322 0.13 1.88 14.04
N PHE A 323 0.48 1.86 15.33
CA PHE A 323 -0.28 2.53 16.38
C PHE A 323 0.08 4.02 16.52
N LYS A 324 1.14 4.48 15.83
CA LYS A 324 1.55 5.88 15.73
C LYS A 324 1.81 6.27 14.28
N ASP A 325 1.46 7.49 13.92
CA ASP A 325 1.66 8.05 12.57
C ASP A 325 2.71 9.18 12.49
N TYR A 326 3.45 9.38 13.57
CA TYR A 326 4.46 10.42 13.70
C TYR A 326 5.74 9.86 14.35
N LEU A 327 6.85 10.58 14.18
CA LEU A 327 8.10 10.32 14.87
C LEU A 327 8.57 11.58 15.59
N LYS A 328 8.75 11.50 16.91
CA LYS A 328 9.38 12.56 17.69
C LYS A 328 10.89 12.57 17.43
N GLU A 329 11.49 13.75 17.31
CA GLU A 329 12.93 13.89 17.09
C GLU A 329 13.76 13.21 18.18
N SER A 330 13.40 13.39 19.46
CA SER A 330 14.09 12.71 20.58
C SER A 330 14.00 11.18 20.49
N ALA A 331 12.87 10.65 20.04
CA ALA A 331 12.71 9.21 19.85
C ALA A 331 13.56 8.70 18.67
N ALA A 332 13.71 9.50 17.62
CA ALA A 332 14.59 9.18 16.51
C ALA A 332 16.05 9.08 16.97
N GLU A 333 16.51 10.05 17.78
CA GLU A 333 17.86 10.06 18.35
C GLU A 333 18.10 8.88 19.30
N GLU A 334 17.13 8.57 20.18
CA GLU A 334 17.20 7.41 21.07
C GLU A 334 17.30 6.09 20.28
N MET A 335 16.55 5.96 19.18
CA MET A 335 16.63 4.78 18.30
C MET A 335 17.99 4.66 17.62
N GLU A 336 18.54 5.77 17.12
CA GLU A 336 19.86 5.79 16.50
C GLU A 336 20.94 5.36 17.52
N GLN A 337 20.92 5.91 18.73
CA GLN A 337 21.84 5.54 19.82
C GLN A 337 21.67 4.06 20.27
N ALA A 338 20.43 3.58 20.37
CA ALA A 338 20.15 2.20 20.74
C ALA A 338 20.66 1.22 19.68
N ILE A 339 20.60 1.58 18.40
CA ILE A 339 21.13 0.77 17.30
C ILE A 339 22.67 0.78 17.30
N ASP A 340 23.29 1.94 17.59
CA ASP A 340 24.75 2.06 17.71
C ASP A 340 25.33 1.15 18.79
N ALA A 341 24.57 0.90 19.88
CA ALA A 341 24.97 -0.03 20.94
C ALA A 341 25.20 -1.47 20.43
N SER A 342 24.63 -1.85 19.28
CA SER A 342 24.89 -3.15 18.64
C SER A 342 26.35 -3.31 18.20
N LYS A 343 27.05 -2.20 17.88
CA LYS A 343 28.38 -2.15 17.26
C LYS A 343 28.48 -2.85 15.90
N LEU A 344 27.38 -3.37 15.37
CA LEU A 344 27.32 -4.09 14.10
C LEU A 344 26.88 -3.16 12.97
N ILE A 345 25.96 -2.26 13.28
CA ILE A 345 25.48 -1.20 12.40
C ILE A 345 25.36 0.11 13.19
N SER A 346 25.27 1.21 12.44
CA SER A 346 24.87 2.52 12.93
C SER A 346 23.85 3.09 11.96
N ILE A 347 22.91 3.90 12.43
CA ILE A 347 21.94 4.59 11.57
C ILE A 347 21.91 6.07 11.86
N LYS A 348 21.50 6.86 10.87
CA LYS A 348 21.35 8.31 10.98
C LYS A 348 20.27 8.85 10.06
N ASP A 349 19.94 10.12 10.26
CA ASP A 349 18.92 10.86 9.52
C ASP A 349 17.54 10.17 9.59
N LEU A 350 17.22 9.50 10.71
CA LEU A 350 15.97 8.76 10.85
C LEU A 350 14.78 9.73 10.83
N GLN A 351 13.89 9.57 9.85
CA GLN A 351 12.78 10.49 9.58
C GLN A 351 11.59 9.79 8.93
N MET A 352 10.39 10.35 9.12
CA MET A 352 9.19 9.94 8.39
C MET A 352 9.27 10.43 6.94
N VAL A 353 8.86 9.60 6.00
CA VAL A 353 8.77 9.93 4.57
C VAL A 353 7.43 9.50 4.01
N GLU A 354 7.06 10.06 2.86
CA GLU A 354 5.83 9.66 2.17
C GLU A 354 6.06 8.43 1.28
N ARG A 355 4.98 7.68 1.01
CA ARG A 355 5.03 6.48 0.15
C ARG A 355 5.63 6.78 -1.23
N ASP A 356 5.31 7.93 -1.79
CA ASP A 356 5.74 8.31 -3.14
C ASP A 356 7.26 8.51 -3.22
N GLU A 357 7.93 8.78 -2.10
CA GLU A 357 9.39 8.93 -2.04
C GLU A 357 10.15 7.59 -2.15
N LEU A 358 9.49 6.45 -1.97
CA LEU A 358 10.11 5.13 -2.12
C LEU A 358 10.64 4.89 -3.54
N VAL A 359 10.18 5.67 -4.53
CA VAL A 359 10.74 5.66 -5.89
C VAL A 359 12.25 5.96 -5.89
N HIS A 360 12.73 6.79 -4.96
CA HIS A 360 14.14 7.17 -4.86
C HIS A 360 15.05 6.00 -4.46
N ILE A 361 14.55 5.04 -3.68
CA ILE A 361 15.29 3.83 -3.35
C ILE A 361 15.64 3.04 -4.62
N LYS A 362 14.64 2.83 -5.49
CA LYS A 362 14.77 2.08 -6.75
C LYS A 362 15.65 2.82 -7.76
N GLN A 363 15.39 4.10 -8.00
CA GLN A 363 16.21 4.93 -8.89
C GLN A 363 17.68 4.99 -8.41
N GLY A 364 17.87 5.09 -7.09
CA GLY A 364 19.19 5.07 -6.48
C GLY A 364 19.95 3.76 -6.70
N GLU A 365 19.25 2.64 -6.81
CA GLU A 365 19.84 1.32 -7.04
C GLU A 365 20.38 1.20 -8.47
N GLU A 366 19.69 1.77 -9.45
CA GLU A 366 19.93 1.57 -10.88
C GLU A 366 20.86 2.63 -11.49
N ASP A 367 20.76 3.89 -11.09
CA ASP A 367 21.35 5.00 -11.84
C ASP A 367 22.54 5.67 -11.14
N LYS A 368 22.65 5.53 -9.82
CA LYS A 368 23.57 6.34 -9.03
C LYS A 368 24.96 5.71 -8.91
N ARG A 369 25.98 6.57 -8.92
CA ARG A 369 27.37 6.17 -8.75
C ARG A 369 27.57 5.57 -7.37
N LYS A 370 28.44 4.56 -7.31
CA LYS A 370 28.82 3.87 -6.07
C LYS A 370 30.32 3.97 -5.91
N PHE A 371 30.75 4.31 -4.70
CA PHE A 371 32.15 4.51 -4.35
C PHE A 371 32.56 3.37 -3.44
N TYR A 372 33.67 2.72 -3.75
CA TYR A 372 34.18 1.58 -3.01
C TYR A 372 35.64 1.77 -2.66
N ARG A 373 36.07 1.11 -1.59
CA ARG A 373 37.46 0.90 -1.23
C ARG A 373 37.71 -0.60 -1.09
N ALA A 374 38.63 -1.12 -1.88
CA ALA A 374 39.03 -2.52 -1.86
C ALA A 374 40.46 -2.63 -1.29
N LEU A 375 40.69 -3.59 -0.41
CA LEU A 375 42.02 -4.07 -0.07
C LEU A 375 42.31 -5.27 -0.97
N CYS A 376 43.24 -5.08 -1.88
CA CYS A 376 43.66 -6.10 -2.84
C CYS A 376 45.05 -6.61 -2.51
N VAL A 377 45.36 -7.83 -2.93
CA VAL A 377 46.67 -8.48 -2.72
C VAL A 377 47.16 -9.06 -4.03
N ILE A 378 48.45 -8.96 -4.25
CA ILE A 378 49.18 -9.58 -5.36
C ILE A 378 50.28 -10.50 -4.80
N ASP A 379 50.82 -11.40 -5.62
CA ASP A 379 51.85 -12.36 -5.14
C ASP A 379 53.23 -11.72 -4.95
N GLU A 380 53.50 -10.63 -5.67
CA GLU A 380 54.77 -9.91 -5.70
C GLU A 380 54.67 -8.56 -4.98
N PRO A 381 55.79 -7.92 -4.57
CA PRO A 381 55.76 -6.56 -4.05
C PRO A 381 55.15 -5.56 -5.04
N VAL A 382 54.36 -4.62 -4.52
CA VAL A 382 53.69 -3.56 -5.28
C VAL A 382 54.73 -2.61 -5.83
N THR A 383 54.73 -2.45 -7.15
CA THR A 383 55.66 -1.56 -7.86
C THR A 383 54.99 -0.25 -8.25
N ALA A 384 55.79 0.81 -8.48
CA ALA A 384 55.28 2.07 -9.02
C ALA A 384 54.55 1.88 -10.36
N THR A 385 55.02 0.96 -11.21
CA THR A 385 54.37 0.60 -12.47
C THR A 385 52.98 -0.02 -12.25
N THR A 386 52.85 -0.92 -11.28
CA THR A 386 51.54 -1.51 -10.90
C THR A 386 50.56 -0.42 -10.45
N LEU A 387 51.01 0.51 -9.61
CA LEU A 387 50.17 1.62 -9.13
C LEU A 387 49.79 2.57 -10.27
N ALA A 388 50.73 2.91 -11.15
CA ALA A 388 50.48 3.78 -12.29
C ALA A 388 49.42 3.17 -13.23
N ALA A 389 49.48 1.86 -13.48
CA ALA A 389 48.49 1.17 -14.32
C ALA A 389 47.08 1.15 -13.71
N LEU A 390 46.95 1.11 -12.38
CA LEU A 390 45.66 1.15 -11.69
C LEU A 390 45.16 2.57 -11.39
N ASN A 391 46.00 3.60 -11.50
CA ASN A 391 45.58 4.99 -11.33
C ASN A 391 44.98 5.54 -12.63
N ILE A 392 43.68 5.29 -12.81
CA ILE A 392 42.94 5.63 -14.02
C ILE A 392 41.95 6.75 -13.68
N ALA A 393 42.20 7.96 -14.19
CA ALA A 393 41.34 9.12 -13.95
C ALA A 393 40.12 9.16 -14.90
N GLU A 394 40.30 8.70 -16.14
CA GLU A 394 39.28 8.77 -17.17
C GLU A 394 38.31 7.59 -17.11
N PRO A 395 37.01 7.80 -17.39
CA PRO A 395 36.05 6.72 -17.44
C PRO A 395 36.36 5.69 -18.52
N PHE A 396 36.18 4.41 -18.22
CA PHE A 396 36.29 3.32 -19.18
C PHE A 396 35.15 2.32 -19.03
N ALA A 397 34.84 1.63 -20.14
CA ALA A 397 33.82 0.59 -20.18
C ALA A 397 34.44 -0.78 -19.88
N ILE A 398 33.69 -1.61 -19.17
CA ILE A 398 33.96 -3.03 -18.97
C ILE A 398 32.76 -3.85 -19.41
N GLU A 399 33.01 -5.09 -19.78
CA GLU A 399 31.99 -6.12 -19.98
C GLU A 399 32.07 -7.10 -18.81
N GLN A 400 30.99 -7.21 -18.03
CA GLN A 400 30.87 -8.18 -16.93
C GLN A 400 29.81 -9.21 -17.25
N TRP A 401 30.21 -10.47 -17.33
CA TRP A 401 29.28 -11.59 -17.27
C TRP A 401 28.75 -11.77 -15.84
N THR A 402 27.51 -12.24 -15.69
CA THR A 402 26.92 -12.57 -14.38
C THR A 402 27.89 -13.43 -13.56
N PRO A 403 28.43 -12.97 -12.41
CA PRO A 403 29.49 -13.67 -11.69
C PRO A 403 29.17 -15.12 -11.32
N LEU A 404 30.19 -16.00 -11.33
CA LEU A 404 30.00 -17.43 -11.08
C LEU A 404 29.25 -17.70 -9.76
N ARG A 405 29.64 -17.00 -8.69
CA ARG A 405 29.04 -17.14 -7.36
C ARG A 405 27.55 -16.77 -7.27
N VAL A 406 27.00 -16.02 -8.24
CA VAL A 406 25.58 -15.66 -8.27
C VAL A 406 24.79 -16.32 -9.42
N LEU A 407 25.43 -17.13 -10.27
CA LEU A 407 24.76 -17.79 -11.41
C LEU A 407 23.57 -18.66 -10.98
N HIS A 408 23.61 -19.26 -9.80
CA HIS A 408 22.50 -20.03 -9.26
C HIS A 408 21.23 -19.19 -8.98
N ARG A 409 21.32 -17.85 -8.99
CA ARG A 409 20.20 -16.93 -8.73
C ARG A 409 19.89 -15.98 -9.89
N ARG A 410 20.80 -15.83 -10.85
CA ARG A 410 20.74 -14.79 -11.88
C ARG A 410 21.01 -15.41 -13.26
N PRO A 411 20.30 -14.98 -14.32
CA PRO A 411 20.56 -15.47 -15.66
C PRO A 411 21.98 -15.11 -16.11
N LEU A 412 22.61 -16.00 -16.88
CA LEU A 412 23.90 -15.75 -17.51
C LEU A 412 23.75 -14.66 -18.58
N LEU A 413 24.32 -13.49 -18.32
CA LEU A 413 24.24 -12.33 -19.21
C LEU A 413 25.50 -11.48 -19.08
N ALA A 414 26.05 -11.02 -20.21
CA ALA A 414 27.07 -9.99 -20.28
C ALA A 414 26.43 -8.61 -20.18
N ARG A 415 26.95 -7.75 -19.31
CA ARG A 415 26.46 -6.39 -19.13
C ARG A 415 27.61 -5.39 -19.25
N PRO A 416 27.49 -4.38 -20.11
CA PRO A 416 28.43 -3.27 -20.12
C PRO A 416 28.27 -2.47 -18.82
N ARG A 417 29.39 -2.06 -18.23
CA ARG A 417 29.46 -1.21 -17.04
C ARG A 417 30.51 -0.13 -17.24
N THR A 418 30.26 1.05 -16.69
CA THR A 418 31.25 2.13 -16.68
C THR A 418 31.96 2.19 -15.34
N ILE A 419 33.29 2.16 -15.39
CA ILE A 419 34.16 2.53 -14.27
C ILE A 419 34.55 3.99 -14.49
N TYR A 420 34.20 4.85 -13.55
CA TYR A 420 34.41 6.29 -13.69
C TYR A 420 35.83 6.71 -13.32
N SER A 421 36.41 6.09 -12.29
CA SER A 421 37.79 6.31 -11.90
C SER A 421 38.29 5.22 -10.96
N VAL A 422 39.61 5.04 -10.94
CA VAL A 422 40.34 4.11 -10.06
C VAL A 422 41.55 4.86 -9.50
N LYS A 423 41.74 4.78 -8.18
CA LYS A 423 42.93 5.28 -7.49
C LYS A 423 43.53 4.17 -6.65
N ALA A 424 44.82 3.91 -6.83
CA ALA A 424 45.53 2.84 -6.15
C ALA A 424 46.69 3.35 -5.32
N PHE A 425 46.83 2.82 -4.11
CA PHE A 425 47.84 3.17 -3.13
C PHE A 425 48.50 1.89 -2.59
N ALA A 426 49.83 1.89 -2.44
CA ALA A 426 50.49 0.80 -1.73
C ALA A 426 50.16 0.86 -0.24
N SER A 427 49.94 -0.31 0.37
CA SER A 427 49.80 -0.41 1.82
C SER A 427 51.15 -0.22 2.50
N GLN A 428 51.19 0.62 3.54
CA GLN A 428 52.39 0.76 4.38
C GLN A 428 52.64 -0.47 5.26
N ALA A 429 51.61 -1.27 5.53
CA ALA A 429 51.69 -2.42 6.43
C ALA A 429 52.11 -3.72 5.72
N ASN A 430 51.99 -3.78 4.39
CA ASN A 430 52.29 -4.98 3.61
C ASN A 430 52.69 -4.60 2.19
N GLU A 431 53.92 -4.96 1.80
CA GLU A 431 54.51 -4.66 0.49
C GLU A 431 53.72 -5.24 -0.70
N ARG A 432 52.85 -6.23 -0.46
CA ARG A 432 52.04 -6.92 -1.49
C ARG A 432 50.58 -6.47 -1.53
N ALA A 433 50.19 -5.55 -0.65
CA ALA A 433 48.81 -5.10 -0.54
C ALA A 433 48.62 -3.73 -1.22
N ILE A 434 47.50 -3.61 -1.93
CA ILE A 434 47.09 -2.41 -2.66
C ILE A 434 45.73 -1.98 -2.12
N VAL A 435 45.59 -0.73 -1.70
CA VAL A 435 44.28 -0.13 -1.42
C VAL A 435 43.79 0.54 -2.70
N VAL A 436 42.62 0.14 -3.18
CA VAL A 436 42.03 0.64 -4.42
C VAL A 436 40.71 1.33 -4.13
N ASP A 437 40.64 2.62 -4.38
CA ASP A 437 39.40 3.39 -4.43
C ASP A 437 38.83 3.36 -5.85
N VAL A 438 37.58 2.97 -5.98
CA VAL A 438 36.93 2.83 -7.30
C VAL A 438 35.54 3.45 -7.30
N VAL A 439 35.24 4.22 -8.35
CA VAL A 439 33.93 4.81 -8.59
C VAL A 439 33.29 4.13 -9.80
N THR A 440 32.11 3.58 -9.61
CA THR A 440 31.47 2.73 -10.63
C THR A 440 30.02 3.11 -10.90
N GLN A 441 29.54 2.71 -12.08
CA GLN A 441 28.12 2.63 -12.37
C GLN A 441 27.45 1.64 -11.41
N ALA A 442 26.19 1.90 -11.06
CA ALA A 442 25.37 0.99 -10.30
C ALA A 442 25.33 -0.43 -10.91
N GLY A 443 25.27 -1.45 -10.04
CA GLY A 443 25.26 -2.86 -10.44
C GLY A 443 26.58 -3.40 -10.99
N THR A 444 27.71 -2.72 -10.74
CA THR A 444 29.05 -3.23 -11.04
C THR A 444 29.50 -4.21 -9.95
N TYR A 445 30.02 -5.36 -10.37
CA TYR A 445 30.51 -6.39 -9.46
C TYR A 445 32.00 -6.17 -9.16
N ILE A 446 32.30 -5.57 -8.00
CA ILE A 446 33.66 -5.09 -7.68
C ILE A 446 34.66 -6.22 -7.45
N LYS A 447 34.26 -7.32 -6.80
CA LYS A 447 35.16 -8.46 -6.59
C LYS A 447 35.66 -8.97 -7.95
N GLU A 448 34.73 -9.17 -8.87
CA GLU A 448 34.99 -9.66 -10.21
C GLU A 448 35.72 -8.64 -11.11
N LEU A 449 35.56 -7.33 -10.86
CA LEU A 449 36.41 -6.30 -11.47
C LEU A 449 37.88 -6.44 -11.04
N VAL A 450 38.15 -6.83 -9.80
CA VAL A 450 39.50 -7.05 -9.29
C VAL A 450 40.11 -8.32 -9.89
N HIS A 451 39.56 -9.50 -9.53
CA HIS A 451 40.17 -10.80 -9.86
C HIS A 451 39.80 -11.33 -11.26
N GLY A 452 38.94 -10.63 -11.99
CA GLY A 452 38.57 -10.94 -13.38
C GLY A 452 37.63 -12.13 -13.58
N ASP A 453 37.25 -12.84 -12.51
CA ASP A 453 36.36 -14.01 -12.53
C ASP A 453 36.72 -15.02 -13.63
N PHE A 454 38.00 -15.42 -13.69
CA PHE A 454 38.55 -16.31 -14.73
C PHE A 454 38.35 -15.80 -16.16
N GLY A 455 38.47 -14.48 -16.36
CA GLY A 455 38.32 -13.82 -17.66
C GLY A 455 36.87 -13.49 -18.03
N ARG A 456 35.93 -13.60 -17.10
CA ARG A 456 34.51 -13.26 -17.31
C ARG A 456 34.21 -11.78 -17.09
N THR A 457 35.17 -11.01 -16.57
CA THR A 457 35.14 -9.53 -16.55
C THR A 457 36.30 -8.99 -17.37
N LYS A 458 36.02 -8.13 -18.36
CA LYS A 458 37.03 -7.57 -19.27
C LYS A 458 36.77 -6.08 -19.62
N PRO A 459 37.77 -5.19 -19.49
CA PRO A 459 39.00 -5.39 -18.72
C PRO A 459 38.69 -5.56 -17.21
N SER A 460 39.54 -6.31 -16.53
CA SER A 460 39.65 -6.42 -15.07
C SER A 460 40.99 -5.86 -14.59
N PHE A 461 41.15 -5.61 -13.29
CA PHE A 461 42.44 -5.17 -12.74
C PHE A 461 43.54 -6.19 -13.02
N THR A 462 43.23 -7.49 -12.96
CA THR A 462 44.15 -8.57 -13.37
C THR A 462 44.66 -8.35 -14.80
N SER A 463 43.76 -8.08 -15.75
CA SER A 463 44.15 -7.84 -17.15
C SER A 463 44.88 -6.51 -17.36
N ILE A 464 44.57 -5.50 -16.56
CA ILE A 464 45.18 -4.15 -16.65
C ILE A 464 46.64 -4.18 -16.20
N ILE A 465 46.94 -4.87 -15.08
CA ILE A 465 48.30 -4.93 -14.55
C ILE A 465 49.11 -6.13 -15.10
N GLY A 466 48.46 -7.06 -15.81
CA GLY A 466 49.09 -8.27 -16.33
C GLY A 466 49.54 -9.27 -15.26
N LYS A 467 48.98 -9.19 -14.05
CA LYS A 467 49.35 -10.02 -12.89
C LYS A 467 48.09 -10.46 -12.13
N ALA A 468 48.17 -11.60 -11.46
CA ALA A 468 47.12 -12.05 -10.55
C ALA A 468 46.96 -11.04 -9.40
N ILE A 469 45.72 -10.62 -9.17
CA ILE A 469 45.32 -9.75 -8.06
C ILE A 469 44.00 -10.28 -7.51
N ASP A 470 43.88 -10.38 -6.19
CA ASP A 470 42.65 -10.79 -5.53
C ASP A 470 42.23 -9.78 -4.47
N ILE A 471 40.97 -9.86 -4.05
CA ILE A 471 40.34 -8.94 -3.10
C ILE A 471 40.23 -9.59 -1.72
N HIS A 472 40.87 -8.98 -0.74
CA HIS A 472 40.84 -9.44 0.64
C HIS A 472 39.71 -8.80 1.45
N ALA A 473 39.42 -7.52 1.18
CA ALA A 473 38.36 -6.80 1.86
C ALA A 473 37.73 -5.73 0.96
N LEU A 474 36.45 -5.44 1.18
CA LEU A 474 35.71 -4.46 0.40
C LEU A 474 34.79 -3.63 1.29
N ASP A 475 34.77 -2.33 1.05
CA ASP A 475 33.89 -1.37 1.71
C ASP A 475 33.14 -0.55 0.67
N VAL A 476 31.85 -0.31 0.91
CA VAL A 476 31.09 0.75 0.25
C VAL A 476 31.40 2.04 1.00
N MET A 477 31.90 3.06 0.32
CA MET A 477 32.31 4.33 0.92
C MET A 477 31.26 5.42 0.77
N ALA A 478 30.53 5.42 -0.35
CA ALA A 478 29.46 6.38 -0.60
C ALA A 478 28.51 5.87 -1.69
N ILE A 479 27.31 6.42 -1.66
CA ILE A 479 26.27 6.23 -2.67
C ILE A 479 25.80 7.62 -3.08
N ASP A 480 25.83 7.90 -4.38
CA ASP A 480 25.45 9.19 -4.95
C ASP A 480 23.92 9.39 -4.99
N LEU A 481 23.29 9.32 -3.82
CA LEU A 481 21.85 9.48 -3.65
C LEU A 481 21.58 10.48 -2.52
N ASP A 482 21.13 11.68 -2.92
CA ASP A 482 20.69 12.74 -2.01
C ASP A 482 19.25 12.51 -1.53
N TRP A 483 19.00 11.32 -0.98
CA TRP A 483 17.77 10.90 -0.35
C TRP A 483 18.02 9.76 0.66
N PRO A 484 17.37 9.72 1.84
CA PRO A 484 16.52 10.78 2.40
C PRO A 484 17.34 12.05 2.67
N LYS A 485 16.70 13.20 2.88
CA LYS A 485 17.45 14.45 3.14
C LYS A 485 18.19 14.36 4.47
N ARG A 486 19.41 14.91 4.54
CA ARG A 486 20.15 14.97 5.80
C ARG A 486 19.40 15.86 6.79
N LEU A 487 19.27 15.41 8.03
CA LEU A 487 18.67 16.21 9.08
C LEU A 487 19.72 17.17 9.65
N ARG A 488 19.34 18.42 9.87
CA ARG A 488 20.17 19.39 10.61
C ARG A 488 19.76 19.35 12.08
N ARG A 489 20.23 18.36 12.81
CA ARG A 489 20.06 18.32 14.27
C ARG A 489 21.14 19.19 14.92
N LYS A 490 20.81 19.86 16.03
CA LYS A 490 21.81 20.61 16.80
C LYS A 490 22.72 19.58 17.48
N GLU A 491 24.02 19.67 17.24
CA GLU A 491 25.03 18.87 17.94
C GLU A 491 25.03 19.09 19.45
#